data_AF-A0A9W6WLN6-F1
#
_entry.id   AF-A0A9W6WLN6-F1
#
_cell.length_a   1.000
_cell.length_b   1.000
_cell.length_c   1.000
_cell.angle_alpha   90.00
_cell.angle_beta   90.00
_cell.angle_gamma   90.00
#
_symmetry.space_group_name_H-M   'P 1'
#
loop_
_entity.id
_entity.type
_entity.pdbx_description
1 polymer ?
#
loop_
_entity_poly.entity_id
_entity_poly.type
_entity_poly.pdbx_seq_one_letter_code
_entity_poly.pdbx_strand_id
1 'polypeptide(L)'
;MDQTFLNRLDYAEDLEAFYEQGAGYKINYEMATVLLKDIYYYIKSFTTGDTSIVGNLRFGHAETTLPLMTLLGYGDRTKLLASWSDAQINARGFRTSVLSPTASNIDFRLYRSKTNHKYYVSVWIQEIEAPLPGCDGAMYCKLSKVEKIWSYYLNEYSFKTECAKPKNKKPKHQ
;
A
#
# COMPACT_ATOMS: atom_id res chain seq x y z
N MET A 1 -20.79 21.08 15.80
CA MET A 1 -19.66 21.04 14.87
C MET A 1 -20.25 20.91 13.46
N ASP A 2 -19.90 21.80 12.54
CA ASP A 2 -20.48 21.83 11.19
C ASP A 2 -19.88 20.73 10.30
N GLN A 3 -20.73 20.05 9.51
CA GLN A 3 -20.31 18.94 8.65
C GLN A 3 -19.39 19.42 7.52
N THR A 4 -19.63 20.63 7.00
CA THR A 4 -18.78 21.23 5.95
C THR A 4 -17.38 21.49 6.49
N PHE A 5 -17.29 22.07 7.70
CA PHE A 5 -16.02 22.26 8.38
C PHE A 5 -15.24 20.95 8.56
N LEU A 6 -15.90 19.89 9.07
CA LEU A 6 -15.29 18.58 9.26
C LEU A 6 -14.76 17.98 7.95
N ASN A 7 -15.53 18.05 6.87
CA ASN A 7 -15.12 17.53 5.58
C ASN A 7 -13.96 18.33 4.96
N ARG A 8 -13.86 19.63 5.25
CA ARG A 8 -12.71 20.45 4.85
C ARG A 8 -11.45 20.11 5.65
N LEU A 9 -11.59 19.80 6.94
CA LEU A 9 -10.49 19.32 7.77
C LEU A 9 -9.97 17.96 7.27
N ASP A 10 -10.87 16.99 7.07
CA ASP A 10 -10.55 15.68 6.50
C ASP A 10 -9.89 15.80 5.11
N TYR A 11 -10.31 16.78 4.30
CA TYR A 11 -9.68 17.04 3.01
C TYR A 11 -8.28 17.68 3.10
N ALA A 12 -8.03 18.51 4.10
CA ALA A 12 -6.70 19.09 4.33
C ALA A 12 -5.69 17.98 4.67
N GLU A 13 -6.07 17.05 5.55
CA GLU A 13 -5.29 15.85 5.87
C GLU A 13 -5.09 14.96 4.63
N ASP A 14 -6.12 14.78 3.81
CA ASP A 14 -6.01 14.01 2.57
C ASP A 14 -5.03 14.63 1.58
N LEU A 15 -5.01 15.96 1.46
CA LEU A 15 -4.06 16.66 0.59
C LEU A 15 -2.62 16.43 1.05
N GLU A 16 -2.34 16.64 2.34
CA GLU A 16 -1.01 16.41 2.93
C GLU A 16 -0.57 14.97 2.70
N ALA A 17 -1.38 14.00 3.16
CA ALA A 17 -1.04 12.60 3.06
C ALA A 17 -0.89 12.14 1.61
N PHE A 18 -1.74 12.61 0.68
CA PHE A 18 -1.64 12.25 -0.73
C PHE A 18 -0.28 12.63 -1.31
N TYR A 19 0.22 13.83 -1.01
CA TYR A 19 1.46 14.35 -1.56
C TYR A 19 2.72 13.96 -0.79
N GLU A 20 2.62 13.65 0.50
CA GLU A 20 3.78 13.27 1.31
C GLU A 20 4.04 11.77 1.35
N GLN A 21 2.98 10.95 1.35
CA GLN A 21 3.08 9.51 1.63
C GLN A 21 2.13 8.63 0.80
N GLY A 22 1.17 9.23 0.10
CA GLY A 22 0.16 8.56 -0.70
C GLY A 22 0.50 8.56 -2.20
N ALA A 23 -0.54 8.67 -3.03
CA ALA A 23 -0.44 8.48 -4.48
C ALA A 23 0.12 9.67 -5.27
N GLY A 24 0.41 10.80 -4.63
CA GLY A 24 0.82 12.03 -5.29
C GLY A 24 2.15 11.93 -6.01
N TYR A 25 3.11 11.16 -5.47
CA TYR A 25 4.37 10.85 -6.13
C TYR A 25 4.68 9.36 -6.03
N LYS A 26 5.28 8.82 -7.09
CA LYS A 26 5.61 7.39 -7.20
C LYS A 26 6.48 6.92 -6.03
N ILE A 27 7.49 7.71 -5.66
CA ILE A 27 8.45 7.37 -4.60
C ILE A 27 7.79 7.19 -3.23
N ASN A 28 6.70 7.92 -2.95
CA ASN A 28 6.03 7.93 -1.65
C ASN A 28 5.51 6.55 -1.25
N TYR A 29 4.93 5.81 -2.20
CA TYR A 29 4.42 4.48 -1.94
C TYR A 29 5.40 3.37 -2.36
N GLU A 30 6.25 3.62 -3.36
CA GLU A 30 7.23 2.61 -3.79
C GLU A 30 8.28 2.26 -2.74
N MET A 31 8.56 3.17 -1.81
CA MET A 31 9.39 2.84 -0.64
C MET A 31 8.84 1.67 0.20
N ALA A 32 7.52 1.45 0.21
CA ALA A 32 6.88 0.33 0.89
C ALA A 32 7.20 -1.03 0.25
N THR A 33 7.87 -1.06 -0.91
CA THR A 33 8.32 -2.30 -1.55
C THR A 33 9.20 -3.14 -0.63
N VAL A 34 9.96 -2.52 0.27
CA VAL A 34 10.77 -3.26 1.25
C VAL A 34 9.88 -4.13 2.15
N LEU A 35 8.78 -3.58 2.65
CA LEU A 35 7.79 -4.31 3.44
C LEU A 35 7.03 -5.33 2.59
N LEU A 36 6.66 -5.00 1.35
CA LEU A 36 6.00 -5.94 0.44
C LEU A 36 6.88 -7.18 0.16
N LYS A 37 8.18 -6.98 -0.06
CA LYS A 37 9.15 -8.08 -0.27
C LYS A 37 9.24 -8.97 0.96
N ASP A 38 9.25 -8.39 2.15
CA ASP A 38 9.30 -9.14 3.41
C ASP A 38 8.00 -9.95 3.65
N ILE A 39 6.83 -9.36 3.38
CA ILE A 39 5.55 -10.09 3.41
C ILE A 39 5.56 -11.26 2.41
N TYR A 40 5.96 -11.00 1.16
CA TYR A 40 6.05 -12.02 0.13
C TYR A 40 7.04 -13.13 0.50
N TYR A 41 8.18 -12.79 1.09
CA TYR A 41 9.19 -13.75 1.52
C TYR A 41 8.59 -14.79 2.47
N TYR A 42 7.90 -14.37 3.53
CA TYR A 42 7.28 -15.32 4.47
C TYR A 42 6.17 -16.16 3.83
N ILE A 43 5.34 -15.55 2.99
CA ILE A 43 4.31 -16.28 2.22
C ILE A 43 4.98 -17.37 1.38
N LYS A 44 6.03 -17.03 0.63
CA LYS A 44 6.72 -17.95 -0.26
C LYS A 44 7.46 -19.04 0.50
N SER A 45 8.25 -18.69 1.51
CA SER A 45 9.01 -19.62 2.34
C SER A 45 8.10 -20.65 3.02
N PHE A 46 6.87 -20.26 3.41
CA PHE A 46 5.93 -21.22 3.97
C PHE A 46 5.46 -22.25 2.92
N THR A 47 5.27 -21.82 1.67
CA THR A 47 4.86 -22.75 0.60
C THR A 47 5.94 -23.74 0.18
N THR A 48 7.23 -23.40 0.37
CA THR A 48 8.39 -24.23 0.04
C THR A 48 8.89 -25.06 1.23
N GLY A 49 8.44 -24.74 2.45
CA GLY A 49 8.89 -25.39 3.68
C GLY A 49 10.17 -24.80 4.28
N ASP A 50 10.62 -23.65 3.78
CA ASP A 50 11.83 -22.95 4.28
C ASP A 50 11.59 -22.23 5.61
N THR A 51 10.33 -22.13 6.07
CA THR A 51 9.97 -21.58 7.38
C THR A 51 8.80 -22.33 8.01
N SER A 52 8.78 -22.38 9.34
CA SER A 52 7.65 -22.87 10.15
C SER A 52 6.82 -21.73 10.76
N ILE A 53 7.16 -20.47 10.46
CA ILE A 53 6.45 -19.30 10.98
C ILE A 53 5.08 -19.19 10.29
N VAL A 54 4.01 -19.29 11.09
CA VAL A 54 2.62 -19.24 10.63
C VAL A 54 1.95 -17.89 10.84
N GLY A 55 2.59 -16.97 11.56
CA GLY A 55 2.06 -15.63 11.85
C GLY A 55 3.19 -14.63 12.03
N ASN A 56 3.07 -13.48 11.36
CA ASN A 56 4.02 -12.39 11.46
C ASN A 56 3.26 -11.08 11.69
N LEU A 57 3.34 -10.56 12.91
CA LEU A 57 2.64 -9.36 13.34
C LEU A 57 3.62 -8.19 13.34
N ARG A 58 3.29 -7.13 12.61
CA ARG A 58 4.08 -5.89 12.53
C ARG A 58 3.23 -4.72 13.00
N PHE A 59 3.83 -3.84 13.78
CA PHE A 59 3.23 -2.60 14.25
C PHE A 59 4.07 -1.44 13.71
N GLY A 60 3.39 -0.43 13.20
CA GLY A 60 4.01 0.73 12.57
C GLY A 60 3.10 1.93 12.65
N HIS A 61 3.46 2.97 11.90
CA HIS A 61 2.72 4.22 11.84
C HIS A 61 1.86 4.31 10.56
N ALA A 62 1.02 5.34 10.49
CA ALA A 62 0.22 5.63 9.29
C ALA A 62 1.12 5.81 8.05
N GLU A 63 2.30 6.38 8.27
CA GLU A 63 3.39 6.61 7.32
C GLU A 63 4.06 5.32 6.85
N THR A 64 3.66 4.16 7.37
CA THR A 64 4.04 2.83 6.86
C THR A 64 2.86 2.14 6.19
N THR A 65 1.67 2.21 6.80
CA THR A 65 0.47 1.52 6.30
C THR A 65 -0.10 2.18 5.05
N LEU A 66 -0.17 3.50 4.99
CA LEU A 66 -0.73 4.22 3.84
C LEU A 66 0.13 4.07 2.57
N PRO A 67 1.47 4.17 2.61
CA PRO A 67 2.32 3.80 1.49
C PRO A 67 2.10 2.36 1.02
N LEU A 68 1.95 1.40 1.94
CA LEU A 68 1.69 0.00 1.59
C LEU A 68 0.31 -0.16 0.92
N MET A 69 -0.75 0.44 1.46
CA MET A 69 -2.08 0.47 0.81
C MET A 69 -2.00 1.00 -0.62
N THR A 70 -1.32 2.14 -0.79
CA THR A 70 -1.17 2.80 -2.07
C THR A 70 -0.36 1.95 -3.05
N LEU A 71 0.73 1.31 -2.58
CA LEU A 71 1.57 0.39 -3.36
C LEU A 71 0.77 -0.80 -3.88
N LEU A 72 -0.08 -1.38 -3.02
CA LEU A 72 -0.97 -2.50 -3.37
C LEU A 72 -2.04 -2.10 -4.37
N GLY A 73 -2.30 -0.80 -4.56
CA GLY A 73 -3.29 -0.26 -5.50
C GLY A 73 -4.62 0.11 -4.85
N TYR A 74 -4.69 0.20 -3.52
CA TYR A 74 -5.84 0.78 -2.83
C TYR A 74 -5.76 2.31 -2.83
N GLY A 75 -6.92 2.94 -2.92
CA GLY A 75 -7.05 4.40 -2.99
C GLY A 75 -6.99 4.95 -4.42
N ASP A 76 -7.76 6.00 -4.65
CA ASP A 76 -7.79 6.70 -5.93
C ASP A 76 -6.48 7.49 -6.16
N ARG A 77 -6.04 7.55 -7.43
CA ARG A 77 -4.78 8.20 -7.83
C ARG A 77 -4.99 9.55 -8.52
N THR A 78 -6.22 10.02 -8.62
CA THR A 78 -6.56 11.33 -9.17
C THR A 78 -5.93 12.40 -8.29
N LYS A 79 -5.19 13.31 -8.91
CA LYS A 79 -4.51 14.39 -8.21
C LYS A 79 -5.52 15.26 -7.46
N LEU A 80 -5.35 15.36 -6.14
CA LEU A 80 -6.13 16.25 -5.30
C LEU A 80 -5.64 17.69 -5.47
N LEU A 81 -6.55 18.67 -5.57
CA LEU A 81 -6.15 20.09 -5.68
C LEU A 81 -6.81 20.92 -4.59
N ALA A 82 -6.02 21.77 -3.92
CA ALA A 82 -6.53 22.71 -2.92
C ALA A 82 -7.65 23.64 -3.43
N SER A 83 -7.74 23.83 -4.76
CA SER A 83 -8.76 24.66 -5.41
C SER A 83 -10.08 23.93 -5.71
N TRP A 84 -10.27 22.69 -5.27
CA TRP A 84 -11.50 21.94 -5.52
C TRP A 84 -12.73 22.55 -4.83
N SER A 85 -13.86 22.49 -5.53
CA SER A 85 -15.18 22.81 -5.00
C SER A 85 -15.66 21.77 -3.98
N ASP A 86 -16.66 22.10 -3.16
CA ASP A 86 -17.22 21.15 -2.18
C ASP A 86 -17.72 19.85 -2.84
N ALA A 87 -18.31 19.94 -4.03
CA ALA A 87 -18.76 18.78 -4.79
C ALA A 87 -17.59 17.85 -5.18
N GLN A 88 -16.46 18.42 -5.60
CA GLN A 88 -15.25 17.66 -5.94
C GLN A 88 -14.61 17.03 -4.69
N ILE A 89 -14.52 17.79 -3.59
CA ILE A 89 -14.04 17.28 -2.30
C ILE A 89 -14.91 16.13 -1.81
N ASN A 90 -16.23 16.22 -1.95
CA ASN A 90 -17.16 15.15 -1.57
C ASN A 90 -17.00 13.90 -2.44
N ALA A 91 -16.71 14.07 -3.73
CA ALA A 91 -16.57 12.97 -4.68
C ALA A 91 -15.17 12.32 -4.70
N ARG A 92 -14.22 12.81 -3.89
CA ARG A 92 -12.84 12.30 -3.90
C ARG A 92 -12.77 10.82 -3.49
N GLY A 93 -11.93 10.06 -4.19
CA GLY A 93 -11.70 8.63 -3.92
C GLY A 93 -10.49 8.34 -3.03
N PHE A 94 -9.59 9.32 -2.84
CA PHE A 94 -8.50 9.21 -1.87
C PHE A 94 -8.95 9.84 -0.56
N ARG A 95 -9.04 9.01 0.49
CA ARG A 95 -9.49 9.40 1.83
C ARG A 95 -8.66 8.67 2.88
N THR A 96 -7.83 9.40 3.61
CA THR A 96 -7.00 8.90 4.70
C THR A 96 -7.84 8.25 5.81
N SER A 97 -9.00 8.83 6.12
CA SER A 97 -9.99 8.27 7.04
C SER A 97 -10.53 6.89 6.63
N VAL A 98 -10.38 6.49 5.36
CA VAL A 98 -10.71 5.15 4.86
C VAL A 98 -9.47 4.27 4.70
N LEU A 99 -8.39 4.83 4.15
CA LEU A 99 -7.19 4.08 3.78
C LEU A 99 -6.27 3.79 4.97
N SER A 100 -6.18 4.72 5.94
CA SER A 100 -5.32 4.60 7.11
C SER A 100 -5.92 5.32 8.32
N PRO A 101 -7.14 4.93 8.78
CA PRO A 101 -7.70 5.45 10.02
C PRO A 101 -6.85 5.09 11.24
N THR A 102 -7.20 5.64 12.40
CA THR A 102 -6.58 5.22 13.66
C THR A 102 -6.74 3.72 13.86
N ALA A 103 -5.66 3.05 14.28
CA ALA A 103 -5.59 1.59 14.39
C ALA A 103 -5.83 0.84 13.06
N SER A 104 -5.41 1.44 11.93
CA SER A 104 -5.42 0.77 10.63
C SER A 104 -4.65 -0.54 10.64
N ASN A 105 -5.19 -1.55 9.97
CA ASN A 105 -4.60 -2.87 9.83
C ASN A 105 -4.79 -3.43 8.41
N ILE A 106 -3.77 -4.16 7.96
CA ILE A 106 -3.72 -4.88 6.68
C ILE A 106 -3.28 -6.30 7.02
N ASP A 107 -4.12 -7.28 6.71
CA ASP A 107 -3.85 -8.69 6.97
C ASP A 107 -3.77 -9.48 5.66
N PHE A 108 -2.68 -10.23 5.48
CA PHE A 108 -2.46 -11.11 4.34
C PHE A 108 -2.53 -12.55 4.80
N ARG A 109 -3.46 -13.31 4.23
CA ARG A 109 -3.70 -14.71 4.62
C ARG A 109 -3.36 -15.65 3.48
N LEU A 110 -2.57 -16.68 3.79
CA LEU A 110 -2.21 -17.74 2.86
C LEU A 110 -3.10 -18.97 3.07
N TYR A 111 -3.77 -19.42 2.02
CA TYR A 111 -4.62 -20.60 2.01
C TYR A 111 -4.07 -21.65 1.06
N ARG A 112 -4.27 -22.92 1.41
CA ARG A 112 -4.06 -24.06 0.51
C ARG A 112 -5.40 -24.67 0.16
N SER A 113 -5.74 -24.71 -1.12
CA SER A 113 -6.98 -25.32 -1.58
C SER A 113 -6.98 -26.83 -1.35
N LYS A 114 -8.10 -27.37 -0.86
CA LYS A 114 -8.28 -28.82 -0.71
C LYS A 114 -8.49 -29.52 -2.06
N THR A 115 -9.00 -28.83 -3.08
CA THR A 115 -9.40 -29.44 -4.36
C THR A 115 -8.26 -29.52 -5.36
N ASN A 116 -7.46 -28.46 -5.47
CA ASN A 116 -6.39 -28.36 -6.48
C ASN A 116 -4.99 -28.21 -5.86
N HIS A 117 -4.90 -28.22 -4.52
CA HIS A 117 -3.67 -28.09 -3.74
C HIS A 117 -2.82 -26.84 -4.02
N LYS A 118 -3.37 -25.86 -4.75
CA LYS A 118 -2.70 -24.58 -5.05
C LYS A 118 -2.87 -23.62 -3.87
N TYR A 119 -1.93 -22.68 -3.79
CA TYR A 119 -1.94 -21.62 -2.80
C TYR A 119 -2.66 -20.37 -3.30
N TYR A 120 -3.38 -19.73 -2.38
CA TYR A 120 -4.16 -18.52 -2.61
C TYR A 120 -3.87 -17.51 -1.49
N VAL A 121 -3.83 -16.24 -1.83
CA VAL A 121 -3.68 -15.12 -0.89
C VAL A 121 -5.00 -14.36 -0.85
N SER A 122 -5.52 -14.09 0.33
CA SER A 122 -6.54 -13.06 0.53
C SER A 122 -5.98 -11.91 1.33
N VAL A 123 -6.55 -10.72 1.13
CA VAL A 123 -6.19 -9.50 1.83
C VAL A 123 -7.39 -8.99 2.59
N TRP A 124 -7.17 -8.58 3.83
CA TRP A 124 -8.18 -8.04 4.71
C TRP A 124 -7.74 -6.64 5.10
N ILE A 125 -8.59 -5.67 4.80
CA ILE A 125 -8.35 -4.25 5.06
C ILE A 125 -9.33 -3.84 6.15
N GLN A 126 -8.82 -3.37 7.28
CA GLN A 126 -9.66 -2.97 8.41
C GLN A 126 -10.63 -4.10 8.83
N GLU A 127 -10.11 -5.33 8.93
CA GLU A 127 -10.89 -6.53 9.28
C GLU A 127 -11.99 -6.92 8.27
N ILE A 128 -12.03 -6.30 7.09
CA ILE A 128 -12.98 -6.61 6.02
C ILE A 128 -12.22 -7.25 4.87
N GLU A 129 -12.71 -8.40 4.39
CA GLU A 129 -12.15 -9.07 3.21
C GLU A 129 -12.22 -8.14 1.99
N ALA A 130 -11.09 -7.93 1.34
CA ALA A 130 -10.96 -6.99 0.23
C ALA A 130 -10.37 -7.69 -1.01
N PRO A 131 -10.79 -7.28 -2.22
CA PRO A 131 -10.18 -7.80 -3.43
C PRO A 131 -8.73 -7.30 -3.51
N LEU A 132 -7.81 -8.18 -3.88
CA LEU A 132 -6.44 -7.76 -4.17
C LEU A 132 -6.42 -7.00 -5.50
N PRO A 133 -6.01 -5.70 -5.53
CA PRO A 133 -5.96 -4.96 -6.79
C PRO A 133 -5.06 -5.65 -7.81
N GLY A 134 -5.50 -5.68 -9.07
CA GLY A 134 -4.82 -6.43 -10.14
C GLY A 134 -5.17 -7.92 -10.21
N CYS A 135 -6.00 -8.44 -9.30
CA CYS A 135 -6.45 -9.83 -9.31
C CYS A 135 -7.92 -10.01 -9.75
N ASP A 136 -8.34 -9.28 -10.78
CA ASP A 136 -9.67 -9.40 -11.42
C ASP A 136 -10.87 -9.31 -10.44
N GLY A 137 -10.71 -8.60 -9.31
CA GLY A 137 -11.73 -8.50 -8.28
C GLY A 137 -11.89 -9.74 -7.38
N ALA A 138 -11.01 -10.73 -7.49
CA ALA A 138 -11.07 -11.94 -6.67
C ALA A 138 -10.61 -11.66 -5.22
N MET A 139 -11.38 -12.16 -4.25
CA MET A 139 -11.02 -12.14 -2.83
C MET A 139 -9.88 -13.12 -2.50
N TYR A 140 -9.82 -14.24 -3.24
CA TYR A 140 -8.77 -15.26 -3.10
C TYR A 140 -7.94 -15.30 -4.37
N CYS A 141 -6.81 -14.58 -4.37
CA CYS A 141 -5.93 -14.50 -5.50
C CYS A 141 -4.94 -15.67 -5.52
N LYS A 142 -4.87 -16.42 -6.60
CA LYS A 142 -3.87 -17.51 -6.72
C LYS A 142 -2.47 -16.94 -6.57
N LEU A 143 -1.61 -17.55 -5.74
CA LEU A 143 -0.26 -17.05 -5.42
C LEU A 143 0.58 -16.76 -6.68
N SER A 144 0.48 -17.61 -7.71
CA SER A 144 1.19 -17.39 -8.98
C SER A 144 0.75 -16.14 -9.75
N LYS A 145 -0.48 -15.65 -9.51
CA LYS A 145 -0.96 -14.38 -10.08
C LYS A 145 -0.54 -13.20 -9.21
N VAL A 146 -0.52 -13.36 -7.88
CA VAL A 146 0.07 -12.38 -6.95
C VAL A 146 1.53 -12.08 -7.32
N GLU A 147 2.34 -13.11 -7.56
CA GLU A 147 3.74 -12.99 -8.01
C GLU A 147 3.88 -12.20 -9.32
N LYS A 148 2.89 -12.30 -10.23
CA LYS A 148 2.86 -11.51 -11.47
C LYS A 148 2.49 -10.06 -11.22
N ILE A 149 1.47 -9.81 -10.39
CA ILE A 149 1.02 -8.47 -10.02
C ILE A 149 2.16 -7.70 -9.35
N TRP A 150 2.91 -8.35 -8.45
CA TRP A 150 4.01 -7.73 -7.73
C TRP A 150 5.37 -7.86 -8.42
N SER A 151 5.43 -8.42 -9.64
CA SER A 151 6.69 -8.78 -10.30
C SER A 151 7.70 -7.63 -10.40
N TYR A 152 7.25 -6.44 -10.79
CA TYR A 152 8.09 -5.23 -10.84
C TYR A 152 8.70 -4.93 -9.47
N TYR A 153 7.88 -4.90 -8.41
CA TYR A 153 8.34 -4.59 -7.07
C TYR A 153 9.25 -5.68 -6.50
N LEU A 154 8.97 -6.95 -6.78
CA LEU A 154 9.76 -8.08 -6.29
C LEU A 154 11.13 -8.16 -6.97
N ASN A 155 11.19 -7.95 -8.29
CA ASN A 155 12.37 -8.28 -9.09
C ASN A 155 13.16 -7.05 -9.58
N GLU A 156 12.49 -5.94 -9.90
CA GLU A 156 13.12 -4.80 -10.58
C GLU A 156 13.37 -3.62 -9.63
N TYR A 157 12.44 -3.34 -8.73
CA TYR A 157 12.55 -2.19 -7.83
C TYR A 157 13.73 -2.32 -6.84
N SER A 158 14.56 -1.26 -6.78
CA SER A 158 15.70 -1.13 -5.86
C SER A 158 15.55 0.09 -4.96
N PHE A 159 15.16 -0.13 -3.70
CA PHE A 159 15.07 0.92 -2.68
C PHE A 159 16.37 1.73 -2.54
N LYS A 160 17.52 1.07 -2.61
CA LYS A 160 18.82 1.74 -2.47
C LYS A 160 19.10 2.73 -3.61
N THR A 161 18.62 2.42 -4.81
CA THR A 161 18.82 3.26 -5.98
C THR A 161 17.84 4.43 -5.97
N GLU A 162 16.55 4.13 -5.78
CA GLU A 162 15.48 5.12 -5.83
C GLU A 162 15.54 6.12 -4.66
N CYS A 163 15.98 5.68 -3.48
CA CYS A 163 16.12 6.53 -2.29
C CYS A 163 17.55 7.06 -2.08
N ALA A 164 18.43 6.94 -3.08
CA ALA A 164 19.80 7.43 -2.97
C ALA A 164 19.83 8.97 -2.86
N LYS A 165 20.43 9.49 -1.78
CA LYS A 165 20.69 10.93 -1.69
C LYS A 165 21.72 11.33 -2.75
N PRO A 166 21.50 12.43 -3.50
CA PRO A 166 22.51 12.94 -4.41
C PRO A 166 23.78 13.27 -3.62
N LYS A 167 24.94 12.80 -4.11
CA LYS A 167 26.23 13.13 -3.49
C LYS A 167 26.44 14.65 -3.63
N ASN A 168 26.58 15.36 -2.51
CA ASN A 168 26.89 16.78 -2.49
C ASN A 168 28.10 17.06 -3.39
N LYS A 169 27.89 17.69 -4.55
CA LYS A 169 28.98 18.35 -5.27
C LYS A 169 29.41 19.50 -4.37
N LYS A 170 30.58 19.39 -3.73
CA LYS A 170 31.21 20.54 -3.07
C LYS A 170 31.24 21.68 -4.10
N PRO A 171 30.76 22.89 -3.75
CA PRO A 171 30.87 24.02 -4.67
C PRO A 171 32.35 24.21 -4.99
N LYS A 172 32.68 24.14 -6.29
CA LYS A 172 33.99 24.61 -6.77
C LYS A 172 33.95 26.13 -6.63
N HIS A 173 34.46 26.66 -5.52
CA HIS A 173 34.85 28.05 -5.46
C HIS A 173 36.01 28.22 -6.43
N GLN A 174 35.74 28.90 -7.55
CA GLN A 174 36.74 29.61 -8.35
C GLN A 174 36.78 31.05 -7.87
#